data_AF-A0A969BT31-F1
#
_entry.id   AF-A0A969BT31-F1
#
_cell.length_a   1.000
_cell.length_b   1.000
_cell.length_c   1.000
_cell.angle_alpha   90.00
_cell.angle_beta   90.00
_cell.angle_gamma   90.00
#
_symmetry.space_group_name_H-M   'P 1'
#
loop_
_entity.id
_entity.type
_entity.pdbx_description
1 polymer ?
#
loop_
_entity_poly.entity_id
_entity_poly.type
_entity_poly.pdbx_seq_one_letter_code
_entity_poly.pdbx_strand_id
1 'polypeptide(L)'
;MNGKLQREVLKGVSRSFYLSLRLLPAPMRSAASLAYLLARSSDTLADASDAPLDLRLDALTQFRRAIVEQSGSPRWPIAVLNGVADFRERRLLESADDILSQLKFLPEGEVHLVREVLETIVSGQLFDLQYFTNASSRNPVALENDIALEDYTWRVAGCVGAFWTKLGFLTLGDRFSNNDQSRLIEKGISYGKGLQLVNILRDLPADIAVGRCYLPISDPHDRVALLACHSGWLDRAKSWIAEGEDYAKSLKIRRLRTATVLPARIALPTLEAMQGVSWDRLQERIKVPRSTVYRALIRALF
;
A
#
# COMPACT_ATOMS: atom_id res chain seq x y z
N MET A 1 21.72 12.89 -1.54
CA MET A 1 20.91 13.26 -2.71
C MET A 1 20.23 14.60 -2.48
N ASN A 2 20.36 15.59 -3.38
CA ASN A 2 19.77 16.92 -3.19
C ASN A 2 18.23 16.76 -3.05
N GLY A 3 17.56 17.40 -2.08
CA GLY A 3 16.11 17.21 -1.82
C GLY A 3 15.20 17.44 -3.04
N LYS A 4 15.75 17.97 -4.14
CA LYS A 4 15.17 18.03 -5.48
C LYS A 4 14.93 16.64 -6.11
N LEU A 5 15.88 15.70 -6.08
CA LEU A 5 15.73 14.38 -6.71
C LEU A 5 14.67 13.52 -5.99
N GLN A 6 14.65 13.54 -4.67
CA GLN A 6 13.60 12.87 -3.88
C GLN A 6 12.21 13.42 -4.23
N ARG A 7 12.07 14.75 -4.38
CA ARG A 7 10.81 15.40 -4.78
C ARG A 7 10.40 15.08 -6.23
N GLU A 8 11.35 15.01 -7.15
CA GLU A 8 11.09 14.69 -8.56
C GLU A 8 10.65 13.24 -8.72
N VAL A 9 11.33 12.29 -8.05
CA VAL A 9 10.95 10.87 -8.06
C VAL A 9 9.59 10.67 -7.39
N LEU A 10 9.36 11.24 -6.20
CA LEU A 10 8.07 11.17 -5.48
C LEU A 10 6.90 11.69 -6.33
N LYS A 11 7.05 12.86 -6.97
CA LYS A 11 6.02 13.44 -7.84
C LYS A 11 5.79 12.57 -9.09
N GLY A 12 6.83 11.88 -9.54
CA GLY A 12 6.82 10.99 -10.69
C GLY A 12 5.96 9.75 -10.48
N VAL A 13 6.12 9.06 -9.35
CA VAL A 13 5.58 7.71 -9.09
C VAL A 13 4.21 7.70 -8.40
N SER A 14 3.81 8.74 -7.65
CA SER A 14 2.42 8.85 -7.17
C SER A 14 2.01 10.28 -6.82
N ARG A 15 1.09 10.84 -7.62
CA ARG A 15 0.61 12.22 -7.45
C ARG A 15 -0.29 12.39 -6.21
N SER A 16 -1.14 11.40 -5.92
CA SER A 16 -2.06 11.42 -4.77
C SER A 16 -1.30 11.29 -3.46
N PHE A 17 -0.39 10.31 -3.36
CA PHE A 17 0.39 10.10 -2.15
C PHE A 17 1.41 11.23 -1.90
N TYR A 18 2.04 11.74 -2.96
CA TYR A 18 2.90 12.92 -2.87
C TYR A 18 2.18 14.13 -2.25
N LEU A 19 0.90 14.32 -2.56
CA LEU A 19 0.12 15.41 -1.97
C LEU A 19 -0.10 15.19 -0.47
N SER A 20 -0.43 13.95 -0.04
CA SER A 20 -0.56 13.60 1.38
C SER A 20 0.75 13.83 2.15
N LEU A 21 1.90 13.44 1.58
CA LEU A 21 3.22 13.69 2.19
C LEU A 21 3.52 15.19 2.37
N ARG A 22 3.07 16.05 1.44
CA ARG A 22 3.26 17.51 1.57
C ARG A 22 2.46 18.13 2.71
N LEU A 23 1.37 17.48 3.12
CA LEU A 23 0.54 17.92 4.23
C LEU A 23 1.10 17.50 5.60
N LEU A 24 2.06 16.56 5.64
CA LEU A 24 2.65 16.10 6.88
C LEU A 24 3.39 17.21 7.64
N PRO A 25 3.36 17.19 8.99
CA PRO A 25 4.25 18.00 9.82
C PRO A 25 5.72 17.75 9.48
N ALA A 26 6.57 18.78 9.58
CA ALA A 26 7.99 18.68 9.22
C ALA A 26 8.74 17.52 9.91
N PRO A 27 8.52 17.25 11.20
CA PRO A 27 9.19 16.14 11.89
C PRO A 27 8.92 14.75 11.29
N MET A 28 7.74 14.52 10.72
CA MET A 28 7.39 13.21 10.15
C MET A 28 7.86 13.03 8.70
N ARG A 29 8.12 14.12 7.97
CA ARG A 29 8.22 14.09 6.51
C ARG A 29 9.37 13.24 6.00
N SER A 30 10.54 13.30 6.62
CA SER A 30 11.75 12.63 6.13
C SER A 30 11.59 11.11 6.18
N ALA A 31 11.27 10.55 7.35
CA ALA A 31 11.01 9.12 7.52
C ALA A 31 9.84 8.63 6.67
N ALA A 32 8.71 9.33 6.67
CA ALA A 32 7.55 8.93 5.88
C ALA A 32 7.83 8.93 4.36
N SER A 33 8.61 9.91 3.87
CA SER A 33 8.99 9.99 2.46
C SER A 33 9.97 8.87 2.07
N LEU A 34 10.90 8.51 2.96
CA LEU A 34 11.85 7.42 2.70
C LEU A 34 11.16 6.05 2.76
N ALA A 35 10.33 5.79 3.77
CA ALA A 35 9.52 4.57 3.84
C ALA A 35 8.67 4.39 2.59
N TYR A 36 8.01 5.47 2.13
CA TYR A 36 7.20 5.40 0.93
C TYR A 36 7.99 5.10 -0.34
N LEU A 37 9.13 5.78 -0.54
CA LEU A 37 9.96 5.54 -1.72
C LEU A 37 10.50 4.11 -1.75
N LEU A 38 10.96 3.60 -0.61
CA LEU A 38 11.47 2.24 -0.49
C LEU A 38 10.34 1.20 -0.68
N ALA A 39 9.16 1.44 -0.13
CA ALA A 39 8.00 0.59 -0.36
C ALA A 39 7.57 0.59 -1.83
N ARG A 40 7.60 1.75 -2.50
CA ARG A 40 7.31 1.82 -3.94
C ARG A 40 8.39 1.14 -4.79
N SER A 41 9.65 1.17 -4.36
CA SER A 41 10.72 0.40 -5.01
C SER A 41 10.44 -1.09 -4.91
N SER A 42 10.06 -1.63 -3.74
CA SER A 42 9.75 -3.06 -3.63
C SER A 42 8.50 -3.45 -4.41
N ASP A 43 7.48 -2.59 -4.44
CA ASP A 43 6.29 -2.74 -5.27
C ASP A 43 6.66 -2.86 -6.76
N THR A 44 7.52 -1.97 -7.24
CA THR A 44 8.02 -1.99 -8.63
C THR A 44 8.77 -3.30 -8.93
N LEU A 45 9.54 -3.84 -7.98
CA LEU A 45 10.23 -5.12 -8.16
C LEU A 45 9.24 -6.30 -8.23
N ALA A 46 8.19 -6.28 -7.41
CA ALA A 46 7.16 -7.32 -7.41
C ALA A 46 6.32 -7.30 -8.71
N ASP A 47 5.94 -6.09 -9.14
CA ASP A 47 5.05 -5.82 -10.27
C ASP A 47 5.72 -5.90 -11.66
N ALA A 48 7.04 -6.11 -11.73
CA ALA A 48 7.79 -6.27 -12.99
C ALA A 48 7.46 -7.60 -13.71
N SER A 49 6.19 -7.82 -14.05
CA SER A 49 5.62 -9.10 -14.52
C SER A 49 6.26 -9.66 -15.78
N ASP A 50 6.87 -8.81 -16.60
CA ASP A 50 7.61 -9.19 -17.80
C ASP A 50 8.97 -9.84 -17.48
N ALA A 51 9.43 -9.74 -16.22
CA ALA A 51 10.64 -10.41 -15.75
C ALA A 51 10.31 -11.81 -15.16
N PRO A 52 11.23 -12.79 -15.32
CA PRO A 52 11.12 -14.10 -14.70
C PRO A 52 10.86 -14.02 -13.18
N LEU A 53 10.01 -14.93 -12.68
CA LEU A 53 9.57 -14.97 -11.27
C LEU A 53 10.75 -15.15 -10.30
N ASP A 54 11.68 -16.04 -10.63
CA ASP A 54 12.90 -16.29 -9.86
C ASP A 54 13.76 -15.04 -9.71
N LEU A 55 13.91 -14.24 -10.78
CA LEU A 55 14.65 -12.98 -10.75
C LEU A 55 13.94 -11.91 -9.92
N ARG A 56 12.60 -11.87 -9.93
CA ARG A 56 11.82 -10.97 -9.06
C ARG A 56 11.94 -11.35 -7.59
N LEU A 57 11.85 -12.64 -7.28
CA LEU A 57 12.03 -13.16 -5.91
C LEU A 57 13.44 -12.88 -5.39
N ASP A 58 14.47 -13.08 -6.22
CA ASP A 58 15.85 -12.76 -5.85
C ASP A 58 16.04 -11.25 -5.63
N ALA A 59 15.51 -10.41 -6.51
CA ALA A 59 15.59 -8.96 -6.36
C ALA A 59 14.91 -8.46 -5.08
N LEU A 60 13.71 -8.95 -4.75
CA LEU A 60 13.03 -8.63 -3.48
C LEU A 60 13.80 -9.14 -2.26
N THR A 61 14.39 -10.33 -2.36
CA THR A 61 15.22 -10.90 -1.28
C THR A 61 16.46 -10.04 -1.05
N GLN A 62 17.17 -9.65 -2.12
CA GLN A 62 18.29 -8.73 -2.03
C GLN A 62 17.87 -7.37 -1.44
N PHE A 63 16.72 -6.82 -1.84
CA PHE A 63 16.21 -5.58 -1.29
C PHE A 63 15.91 -5.69 0.21
N ARG A 64 15.27 -6.79 0.63
CA ARG A 64 15.04 -7.08 2.05
C ARG A 64 16.34 -7.13 2.84
N ARG A 65 17.36 -7.83 2.33
CA ARG A 65 18.68 -7.90 2.97
C ARG A 65 19.35 -6.53 3.06
N ALA A 66 19.26 -5.70 2.01
CA ALA A 66 19.80 -4.35 2.04
C ALA A 66 19.14 -3.47 3.13
N ILE A 67 17.84 -3.65 3.37
CA ILE A 67 17.08 -2.91 4.39
C ILE A 67 17.38 -3.43 5.81
N VAL A 68 17.29 -4.75 6.01
CA VAL A 68 17.32 -5.38 7.34
C VAL A 68 18.76 -5.68 7.78
N GLU A 69 19.54 -6.31 6.91
CA GLU A 69 20.89 -6.81 7.21
C GLU A 69 21.99 -5.78 6.86
N GLN A 70 21.66 -4.74 6.11
CA GLN A 70 22.61 -3.69 5.68
C GLN A 70 23.76 -4.26 4.82
N SER A 71 23.47 -5.30 4.04
CA SER A 71 24.45 -6.07 3.26
C SER A 71 24.97 -5.38 1.99
N GLY A 72 24.79 -4.05 1.88
CA GLY A 72 25.27 -3.22 0.78
C GLY A 72 24.18 -2.80 -0.22
N SER A 73 24.62 -2.21 -1.33
CA SER A 73 23.76 -1.67 -2.37
C SER A 73 23.07 -2.78 -3.16
N PRO A 74 21.73 -2.79 -3.26
CA PRO A 74 21.06 -3.80 -4.06
C PRO A 74 21.38 -3.61 -5.55
N ARG A 75 21.51 -4.73 -6.27
CA ARG A 75 21.74 -4.71 -7.72
C ARG A 75 20.61 -5.43 -8.42
N TRP A 76 20.02 -4.75 -9.39
CA TRP A 76 18.86 -5.28 -10.11
C TRP A 76 19.31 -6.04 -11.35
N PRO A 77 18.83 -7.28 -11.56
CA PRO A 77 19.01 -7.96 -12.84
C PRO A 77 18.46 -7.09 -13.98
N ILE A 78 19.15 -7.05 -15.12
CA ILE A 78 18.72 -6.23 -16.27
C ILE A 78 17.33 -6.62 -16.77
N ALA A 79 16.97 -7.91 -16.65
CA ALA A 79 15.64 -8.41 -16.97
C ALA A 79 14.55 -7.78 -16.09
N VAL A 80 14.81 -7.59 -14.80
CA VAL A 80 13.88 -6.90 -13.87
C VAL A 80 13.74 -5.43 -14.28
N LEU A 81 14.83 -4.73 -14.56
CA LEU A 81 14.78 -3.33 -15.02
C LEU A 81 14.05 -3.15 -16.35
N ASN A 82 14.17 -4.12 -17.26
CA ASN A 82 13.47 -4.11 -18.54
C ASN A 82 12.00 -4.50 -18.40
N GLY A 83 11.63 -5.26 -17.36
CA GLY A 83 10.24 -5.58 -17.06
C GLY A 83 9.45 -4.46 -16.40
N VAL A 84 10.08 -3.31 -16.12
CA VAL A 84 9.42 -2.11 -15.61
C VAL A 84 9.06 -1.19 -16.77
N ALA A 85 7.77 -1.11 -17.09
CA ALA A 85 7.27 -0.31 -18.21
C ALA A 85 7.35 1.22 -17.98
N ASP A 86 7.12 1.70 -16.75
CA ASP A 86 7.19 3.13 -16.45
C ASP A 86 8.64 3.58 -16.19
N PHE A 87 9.15 4.46 -17.05
CA PHE A 87 10.50 5.03 -16.92
C PHE A 87 10.76 5.70 -15.56
N ARG A 88 9.72 6.21 -14.89
CA ARG A 88 9.83 6.86 -13.58
C ARG A 88 10.07 5.85 -12.47
N GLU A 89 9.44 4.70 -12.57
CA GLU A 89 9.64 3.58 -11.65
C GLU A 89 10.98 2.89 -11.89
N ARG A 90 11.38 2.77 -13.16
CA ARG A 90 12.73 2.34 -13.50
C ARG A 90 13.78 3.28 -12.88
N ARG A 91 13.61 4.59 -13.01
CA ARG A 91 14.50 5.58 -12.38
C ARG A 91 14.48 5.49 -10.85
N LEU A 92 13.34 5.15 -10.25
CA LEU A 92 13.23 4.89 -8.81
C LEU A 92 14.12 3.70 -8.40
N LEU A 93 14.06 2.59 -9.14
CA LEU A 93 14.93 1.43 -8.91
C LEU A 93 16.40 1.77 -9.09
N GLU A 94 16.75 2.49 -10.16
CA GLU A 94 18.12 2.96 -10.40
C GLU A 94 18.64 3.88 -9.27
N SER A 95 17.75 4.57 -8.57
CA SER A 95 18.07 5.44 -7.42
C SER A 95 17.97 4.71 -6.07
N ALA A 96 17.71 3.41 -6.03
CA ALA A 96 17.41 2.71 -4.78
C ALA A 96 18.57 2.74 -3.77
N ASP A 97 19.81 2.63 -4.23
CA ASP A 97 20.99 2.75 -3.38
C ASP A 97 21.10 4.15 -2.75
N ASP A 98 20.93 5.19 -3.55
CA ASP A 98 20.92 6.57 -3.05
C ASP A 98 19.83 6.80 -2.00
N ILE A 99 18.62 6.22 -2.20
CA ILE A 99 17.49 6.32 -1.27
C ILE A 99 17.78 5.55 0.01
N LEU A 100 18.27 4.31 -0.07
CA LEU A 100 18.67 3.50 1.08
C LEU A 100 19.75 4.20 1.90
N SER A 101 20.74 4.81 1.23
CA SER A 101 21.81 5.55 1.90
C SER A 101 21.30 6.76 2.70
N GLN A 102 20.08 7.27 2.42
CA GLN A 102 19.51 8.36 3.20
C GLN A 102 19.04 7.92 4.59
N LEU A 103 18.78 6.63 4.83
CA LEU A 103 18.35 6.12 6.14
C LEU A 103 19.35 6.48 7.24
N LYS A 104 20.66 6.51 6.94
CA LYS A 104 21.71 6.85 7.92
C LYS A 104 21.64 8.28 8.47
N PHE A 105 20.85 9.15 7.84
CA PHE A 105 20.66 10.53 8.28
C PHE A 105 19.39 10.73 9.10
N LEU A 106 18.56 9.69 9.27
CA LEU A 106 17.41 9.74 10.16
C LEU A 106 17.81 9.41 11.60
N PRO A 107 17.08 9.92 12.61
CA PRO A 107 17.20 9.43 13.98
C PRO A 107 16.97 7.93 14.10
N GLU A 108 17.66 7.27 15.04
CA GLU A 108 17.63 5.80 15.20
C GLU A 108 16.22 5.22 15.31
N GLY A 109 15.36 5.85 16.13
CA GLY A 109 13.97 5.41 16.27
C GLY A 109 13.17 5.51 14.97
N GLU A 110 13.43 6.51 14.14
CA GLU A 110 12.78 6.64 12.83
C GLU A 110 13.30 5.57 11.85
N VAL A 111 14.61 5.30 11.85
CA VAL A 111 15.21 4.21 11.04
C VAL A 111 14.59 2.87 11.40
N HIS A 112 14.44 2.58 12.70
CA HIS A 112 13.85 1.35 13.18
C HIS A 112 12.42 1.17 12.63
N LEU A 113 11.57 2.20 12.72
CA LEU A 113 10.21 2.15 12.20
C LEU A 113 10.17 1.97 10.68
N VAL A 114 11.06 2.63 9.94
CA VAL A 114 11.13 2.49 8.47
C VAL A 114 11.54 1.06 8.09
N ARG A 115 12.50 0.44 8.81
CA ARG A 115 12.90 -0.95 8.55
C ARG A 115 11.80 -1.94 8.92
N GLU A 116 11.15 -1.76 10.08
CA GLU A 116 10.05 -2.61 10.55
C GLU A 116 8.91 -2.69 9.51
N VAL A 117 8.47 -1.52 9.01
CA VAL A 117 7.37 -1.48 8.03
C VAL A 117 7.78 -2.09 6.69
N LEU A 118 9.01 -1.84 6.23
CA LEU A 118 9.48 -2.38 4.96
C LEU A 118 9.71 -3.88 5.00
N GLU A 119 10.24 -4.42 6.11
CA GLU A 119 10.36 -5.87 6.28
C GLU A 119 8.98 -6.54 6.18
N THR A 120 7.98 -5.94 6.82
CA THR A 120 6.59 -6.43 6.77
C THR A 120 6.03 -6.39 5.35
N ILE A 121 6.16 -5.26 4.65
CA ILE A 121 5.69 -5.10 3.25
C ILE A 121 6.36 -6.11 2.32
N VAL A 122 7.70 -6.21 2.36
CA VAL A 122 8.44 -7.11 1.49
C VAL A 122 8.08 -8.58 1.79
N SER A 123 7.80 -8.92 3.06
CA SER A 123 7.30 -10.26 3.39
C SER A 123 5.97 -10.59 2.71
N GLY A 124 5.06 -9.61 2.60
CA GLY A 124 3.78 -9.78 1.91
C GLY A 124 3.94 -9.93 0.40
N GLN A 125 4.88 -9.17 -0.20
CA GLN A 125 5.18 -9.25 -1.62
C GLN A 125 5.86 -10.58 -2.00
N LEU A 126 6.77 -11.07 -1.15
CA LEU A 126 7.37 -12.39 -1.31
C LEU A 126 6.32 -13.50 -1.19
N PHE A 127 5.46 -13.42 -0.16
CA PHE A 127 4.33 -14.35 0.00
C PHE A 127 3.46 -14.38 -1.25
N ASP A 128 3.07 -13.22 -1.77
CA ASP A 128 2.20 -13.12 -2.94
C ASP A 128 2.80 -13.76 -4.20
N LEU A 129 4.06 -13.46 -4.52
CA LEU A 129 4.77 -14.06 -5.65
C LEU A 129 4.88 -15.58 -5.50
N GLN A 130 5.13 -16.08 -4.29
CA GLN A 130 5.25 -17.51 -4.02
C GLN A 130 3.90 -18.22 -4.07
N TYR A 131 2.90 -17.68 -3.38
CA TYR A 131 1.56 -18.25 -3.24
C TYR A 131 0.86 -18.41 -4.60
N PHE A 132 1.00 -17.41 -5.47
CA PHE A 132 0.40 -17.41 -6.80
C PHE A 132 1.34 -17.92 -7.91
N THR A 133 2.46 -18.59 -7.58
CA THR A 133 3.44 -19.09 -8.57
C THR A 133 2.81 -19.92 -9.69
N ASN A 134 1.86 -20.81 -9.33
CA ASN A 134 1.19 -21.72 -10.26
C ASN A 134 -0.20 -21.21 -10.72
N ALA A 135 -0.53 -19.96 -10.38
CA ALA A 135 -1.79 -19.36 -10.78
C ALA A 135 -1.79 -19.04 -12.27
N SER A 136 -2.92 -19.29 -12.92
CA SER A 136 -3.14 -18.88 -14.32
C SER A 136 -4.62 -18.64 -14.57
N SER A 137 -4.94 -18.02 -15.71
CA SER A 137 -6.33 -17.80 -16.11
C SER A 137 -7.18 -19.08 -16.17
N ARG A 138 -6.55 -20.24 -16.43
CA ARG A 138 -7.20 -21.57 -16.47
C ARG A 138 -7.22 -22.29 -15.13
N ASN A 139 -6.37 -21.88 -14.20
CA ASN A 139 -6.25 -22.46 -12.87
C ASN A 139 -6.07 -21.33 -11.85
N PRO A 140 -7.14 -20.57 -11.56
CA PRO A 140 -7.07 -19.51 -10.58
C PRO A 140 -6.90 -20.11 -9.17
N VAL A 141 -6.06 -19.46 -8.37
CA VAL A 141 -5.78 -19.83 -6.99
C VAL A 141 -6.47 -18.82 -6.09
N ALA A 142 -7.21 -19.30 -5.08
CA ALA A 142 -7.81 -18.50 -4.03
C ALA A 142 -6.97 -18.53 -2.76
N LEU A 143 -7.05 -17.49 -1.92
CA LEU A 143 -6.59 -17.59 -0.53
C LEU A 143 -7.46 -18.59 0.24
N GLU A 144 -6.87 -19.29 1.21
CA GLU A 144 -7.54 -20.38 1.92
C GLU A 144 -8.73 -19.94 2.79
N ASN A 145 -8.62 -18.79 3.45
CA ASN A 145 -9.58 -18.35 4.46
C ASN A 145 -9.45 -16.86 4.75
N ASP A 146 -10.40 -16.34 5.54
CA ASP A 146 -10.42 -14.93 5.94
C ASP A 146 -9.13 -14.51 6.66
N ILE A 147 -8.53 -15.38 7.48
CA ILE A 147 -7.28 -15.09 8.20
C ILE A 147 -6.13 -14.84 7.21
N ALA A 148 -6.04 -15.62 6.14
CA ALA A 148 -5.02 -15.42 5.10
C ALA A 148 -5.19 -14.08 4.37
N LEU A 149 -6.42 -13.69 4.03
CA LEU A 149 -6.70 -12.38 3.42
C LEU A 149 -6.40 -11.23 4.39
N GLU A 150 -6.75 -11.40 5.67
CA GLU A 150 -6.45 -10.45 6.72
C GLU A 150 -4.94 -10.30 6.98
N ASP A 151 -4.17 -11.39 6.96
CA ASP A 151 -2.72 -11.38 7.08
C ASP A 151 -2.08 -10.69 5.86
N TYR A 152 -2.51 -11.06 4.65
CA TYR A 152 -2.01 -10.44 3.43
C TYR A 152 -2.24 -8.92 3.43
N THR A 153 -3.47 -8.48 3.69
CA THR A 153 -3.81 -7.05 3.77
C THR A 153 -3.08 -6.32 4.91
N TRP A 154 -2.78 -7.01 6.02
CA TRP A 154 -1.93 -6.46 7.07
C TRP A 154 -0.50 -6.24 6.56
N ARG A 155 0.10 -7.24 5.90
CA ARG A 155 1.48 -7.15 5.42
C ARG A 155 1.70 -6.00 4.45
N VAL A 156 0.81 -5.84 3.47
CA VAL A 156 1.02 -4.89 2.36
C VAL A 156 0.44 -3.50 2.62
N ALA A 157 -0.44 -3.32 3.62
CA ALA A 157 -1.07 -2.03 3.88
C ALA A 157 -1.38 -1.74 5.36
N GLY A 158 -1.88 -2.72 6.13
CA GLY A 158 -2.18 -2.50 7.56
C GLY A 158 -0.97 -2.07 8.37
N CYS A 159 0.20 -2.66 8.10
CA CYS A 159 1.47 -2.29 8.73
C CYS A 159 1.85 -0.82 8.51
N VAL A 160 1.44 -0.22 7.38
CA VAL A 160 1.67 1.20 7.08
C VAL A 160 0.87 2.09 8.03
N GLY A 161 -0.34 1.69 8.40
CA GLY A 161 -1.14 2.39 9.41
C GLY A 161 -0.56 2.32 10.81
N ALA A 162 0.02 1.17 11.19
CA ALA A 162 0.79 1.04 12.43
C ALA A 162 2.03 1.95 12.40
N PHE A 163 2.82 1.88 11.33
CA PHE A 163 3.99 2.74 11.11
C PHE A 163 3.65 4.23 11.21
N TRP A 164 2.58 4.68 10.54
CA TRP A 164 2.14 6.07 10.57
C TRP A 164 1.84 6.55 12.00
N THR A 165 1.19 5.70 12.78
CA THR A 165 0.86 5.98 14.19
C THR A 165 2.12 6.05 15.05
N LYS A 166 2.97 5.03 14.97
CA LYS A 166 4.23 4.97 15.73
C LYS A 166 5.13 6.17 15.40
N LEU A 167 5.29 6.51 14.12
CA LEU A 167 6.08 7.66 13.68
C LEU A 167 5.48 8.98 14.18
N GLY A 168 4.16 9.08 14.16
CA GLY A 168 3.41 10.22 14.69
C GLY A 168 3.71 10.49 16.15
N PHE A 169 3.55 9.49 17.02
CA PHE A 169 3.89 9.61 18.43
C PHE A 169 5.38 9.83 18.67
N LEU A 170 6.26 9.13 17.94
CA LEU A 170 7.71 9.27 18.07
C LEU A 170 8.17 10.71 17.79
N THR A 171 7.63 11.36 16.75
CA THR A 171 8.12 12.66 16.27
C THR A 171 7.35 13.86 16.82
N LEU A 172 6.11 13.66 17.27
CA LEU A 172 5.24 14.74 17.73
C LEU A 172 4.82 14.60 19.20
N GLY A 173 5.05 13.43 19.81
CA GLY A 173 4.62 13.11 21.18
C GLY A 173 3.12 13.35 21.35
N ASP A 174 2.77 13.97 22.47
CA ASP A 174 1.39 14.32 22.80
C ASP A 174 0.73 15.26 21.80
N ARG A 175 1.49 15.93 20.90
CA ARG A 175 0.91 16.77 19.84
C ARG A 175 0.35 15.95 18.68
N PHE A 176 0.51 14.63 18.66
CA PHE A 176 -0.03 13.78 17.62
C PHE A 176 -1.54 13.59 17.73
N SER A 177 -2.02 13.09 18.86
CA SER A 177 -3.42 12.70 19.09
C SER A 177 -3.84 12.86 20.55
N ASN A 178 -5.15 12.87 20.81
CA ASN A 178 -5.72 12.77 22.16
C ASN A 178 -5.95 11.33 22.62
N ASN A 179 -5.91 10.37 21.70
CA ASN A 179 -6.22 8.98 21.99
C ASN A 179 -4.96 8.20 22.36
N ASP A 180 -5.16 7.10 23.10
CA ASP A 180 -4.12 6.11 23.39
C ASP A 180 -3.44 5.58 22.12
N GLN A 181 -2.12 5.39 22.20
CA GLN A 181 -1.31 4.96 21.07
C GLN A 181 -1.67 3.55 20.59
N SER A 182 -1.88 2.60 21.50
CA SER A 182 -2.19 1.21 21.14
C SER A 182 -3.52 1.12 20.40
N ARG A 183 -4.54 1.85 20.88
CA ARG A 183 -5.84 1.92 20.21
C ARG A 183 -5.77 2.60 18.83
N LEU A 184 -4.90 3.59 18.67
CA LEU A 184 -4.68 4.18 17.34
C LEU A 184 -3.91 3.25 16.41
N ILE A 185 -2.98 2.45 16.92
CA ILE A 185 -2.29 1.44 16.11
C ILE A 185 -3.31 0.46 15.54
N GLU A 186 -4.21 -0.07 16.37
CA GLU A 186 -5.29 -0.98 15.92
C GLU A 186 -6.15 -0.36 14.82
N LYS A 187 -6.67 0.87 15.04
CA LYS A 187 -7.44 1.60 14.04
C LYS A 187 -6.65 1.88 12.76
N GLY A 188 -5.37 2.21 12.90
CA GLY A 188 -4.46 2.43 11.77
C GLY A 188 -4.29 1.15 10.95
N ILE A 189 -4.13 0.00 11.60
CA ILE A 189 -4.05 -1.31 10.95
C ILE A 189 -5.35 -1.59 10.19
N SER A 190 -6.50 -1.51 10.86
CA SER A 190 -7.82 -1.67 10.22
C SER A 190 -7.93 -0.77 8.99
N TYR A 191 -7.61 0.51 9.14
CA TYR A 191 -7.72 1.49 8.07
C TYR A 191 -6.84 1.15 6.86
N GLY A 192 -5.59 0.76 7.10
CA GLY A 192 -4.68 0.30 6.04
C GLY A 192 -5.22 -0.94 5.32
N LYS A 193 -5.71 -1.94 6.05
CA LYS A 193 -6.35 -3.13 5.49
C LYS A 193 -7.58 -2.78 4.66
N GLY A 194 -8.41 -1.85 5.15
CA GLY A 194 -9.59 -1.35 4.44
C GLY A 194 -9.24 -0.70 3.10
N LEU A 195 -8.19 0.12 3.05
CA LEU A 195 -7.71 0.72 1.80
C LEU A 195 -7.22 -0.34 0.80
N GLN A 196 -6.57 -1.40 1.28
CA GLN A 196 -6.13 -2.49 0.40
C GLN A 196 -7.29 -3.35 -0.10
N LEU A 197 -8.28 -3.63 0.75
CA LEU A 197 -9.49 -4.34 0.33
C LEU A 197 -10.23 -3.59 -0.78
N VAL A 198 -10.28 -2.25 -0.75
CA VAL A 198 -10.89 -1.47 -1.83
C VAL A 198 -10.22 -1.75 -3.17
N ASN A 199 -8.89 -1.90 -3.19
CA ASN A 199 -8.16 -2.24 -4.41
C ASN A 199 -8.44 -3.69 -4.83
N ILE A 200 -8.34 -4.65 -3.91
CA ILE A 200 -8.62 -6.08 -4.16
C ILE A 200 -10.02 -6.29 -4.73
N LEU A 201 -11.03 -5.66 -4.12
CA LEU A 201 -12.43 -5.81 -4.55
C LEU A 201 -12.67 -5.15 -5.91
N ARG A 202 -12.10 -3.96 -6.15
CA ARG A 202 -12.23 -3.24 -7.41
C ARG A 202 -11.57 -3.97 -8.57
N ASP A 203 -10.37 -4.50 -8.36
CA ASP A 203 -9.56 -5.10 -9.41
C ASP A 203 -9.75 -6.63 -9.50
N LEU A 204 -10.67 -7.21 -8.71
CA LEU A 204 -10.98 -8.64 -8.65
C LEU A 204 -11.10 -9.32 -10.04
N PRO A 205 -11.80 -8.76 -11.05
CA PRO A 205 -11.86 -9.42 -12.35
C PRO A 205 -10.53 -9.44 -13.09
N ALA A 206 -9.69 -8.40 -12.94
CA ALA A 206 -8.37 -8.35 -13.54
C ALA A 206 -7.42 -9.34 -12.86
N ASP A 207 -7.50 -9.45 -11.53
CA ASP A 207 -6.71 -10.41 -10.75
C ASP A 207 -7.08 -11.85 -11.15
N ILE A 208 -8.37 -12.17 -11.24
CA ILE A 208 -8.84 -13.50 -11.68
C ILE A 208 -8.40 -13.79 -13.11
N ALA A 209 -8.36 -12.78 -14.00
CA ALA A 209 -7.93 -12.96 -15.38
C ALA A 209 -6.47 -13.43 -15.50
N VAL A 210 -5.63 -13.16 -14.49
CA VAL A 210 -4.26 -13.68 -14.38
C VAL A 210 -4.14 -14.83 -13.38
N GLY A 211 -5.26 -15.36 -12.89
CA GLY A 211 -5.33 -16.52 -11.99
C GLY A 211 -5.25 -16.19 -10.49
N ARG A 212 -5.23 -14.92 -10.10
CA ARG A 212 -5.10 -14.51 -8.70
C ARG A 212 -6.48 -14.22 -8.12
N CYS A 213 -6.85 -14.89 -7.03
CA CYS A 213 -8.05 -14.58 -6.27
C CYS A 213 -7.69 -14.40 -4.79
N TYR A 214 -7.77 -13.16 -4.31
CA TYR A 214 -7.52 -12.88 -2.90
C TYR A 214 -8.71 -13.22 -2.00
N LEU A 215 -9.91 -13.31 -2.57
CA LEU A 215 -11.10 -13.65 -1.80
C LEU A 215 -11.08 -15.12 -1.41
N PRO A 216 -11.38 -15.45 -0.14
CA PRO A 216 -11.35 -16.82 0.35
C PRO A 216 -12.60 -17.58 -0.07
N ILE A 217 -12.50 -18.27 -1.19
CA ILE A 217 -13.58 -19.06 -1.79
C ILE A 217 -13.04 -20.38 -2.33
N SER A 218 -13.90 -21.40 -2.41
CA SER A 218 -13.50 -22.73 -2.88
C SER A 218 -13.27 -22.78 -4.39
N ASP A 219 -14.08 -22.06 -5.18
CA ASP A 219 -13.97 -22.04 -6.64
C ASP A 219 -14.07 -20.61 -7.19
N PRO A 220 -12.96 -20.01 -7.66
CA PRO A 220 -12.95 -18.70 -8.31
C PRO A 220 -13.76 -18.61 -9.61
N HIS A 221 -14.26 -19.70 -10.17
CA HIS A 221 -15.18 -19.70 -11.30
C HIS A 221 -16.65 -19.60 -10.89
N ASP A 222 -17.00 -19.94 -9.64
CA ASP A 222 -18.36 -19.77 -9.12
C ASP A 222 -18.64 -18.28 -8.87
N ARG A 223 -19.30 -17.64 -9.85
CA ARG A 223 -19.63 -16.21 -9.81
C ARG A 223 -20.63 -15.87 -8.70
N VAL A 224 -21.50 -16.79 -8.31
CA VAL A 224 -22.49 -16.54 -7.26
C VAL A 224 -21.78 -16.52 -5.90
N ALA A 225 -20.99 -17.54 -5.61
CA ALA A 225 -20.20 -17.61 -4.37
C ALA A 225 -19.18 -16.46 -4.30
N LEU A 226 -18.51 -16.15 -5.41
CA LEU A 226 -17.54 -15.07 -5.49
C LEU A 226 -18.18 -13.70 -5.19
N LEU A 227 -19.34 -13.39 -5.77
CA LEU A 227 -20.03 -12.11 -5.51
C LEU A 227 -20.59 -12.03 -4.08
N ALA A 228 -21.04 -13.15 -3.51
CA ALA A 228 -21.44 -13.20 -2.11
C ALA A 228 -20.26 -12.93 -1.17
N CYS A 229 -19.11 -13.57 -1.40
CA CYS A 229 -17.88 -13.31 -0.65
C CYS A 229 -17.40 -11.86 -0.82
N HIS A 230 -17.41 -11.34 -2.05
CA HIS A 230 -17.09 -9.95 -2.36
C HIS A 230 -17.97 -8.98 -1.57
N SER A 231 -19.28 -9.23 -1.47
CA SER A 231 -20.19 -8.37 -0.70
C SER A 231 -19.84 -8.32 0.79
N GLY A 232 -19.51 -9.47 1.41
CA GLY A 232 -19.10 -9.51 2.81
C GLY A 232 -17.82 -8.73 3.08
N TRP A 233 -16.83 -8.86 2.18
CA TRP A 233 -15.58 -8.10 2.26
C TRP A 233 -15.75 -6.61 1.94
N LEU A 234 -16.73 -6.25 1.11
CA LEU A 234 -17.10 -4.86 0.85
C LEU A 234 -17.63 -4.17 2.11
N ASP A 235 -18.49 -4.85 2.88
CA ASP A 235 -18.99 -4.35 4.15
C ASP A 235 -17.87 -4.22 5.19
N ARG A 236 -16.95 -5.19 5.24
CA ARG A 236 -15.75 -5.10 6.09
C ARG A 236 -14.87 -3.90 5.72
N ALA A 237 -14.61 -3.71 4.42
CA ALA A 237 -13.82 -2.58 3.93
C ALA A 237 -14.47 -1.25 4.32
N LYS A 238 -15.80 -1.10 4.21
CA LYS A 238 -16.52 0.09 4.66
C LYS A 238 -16.33 0.36 6.15
N SER A 239 -16.46 -0.66 6.99
CA SER A 239 -16.24 -0.54 8.44
C SER A 239 -14.83 -0.05 8.77
N TRP A 240 -13.81 -0.64 8.14
CA TRP A 240 -12.42 -0.26 8.34
C TRP A 240 -12.06 1.12 7.78
N ILE A 241 -12.68 1.54 6.68
CA ILE A 241 -12.55 2.92 6.18
C ILE A 241 -13.17 3.92 7.17
N ALA A 242 -14.32 3.60 7.78
CA ALA A 242 -14.92 4.43 8.81
C ALA A 242 -14.03 4.55 10.07
N GLU A 243 -13.34 3.48 10.47
CA GLU A 243 -12.33 3.54 11.52
C GLU A 243 -11.20 4.52 11.20
N GLY A 244 -10.79 4.60 9.93
CA GLY A 244 -9.81 5.57 9.43
C GLY A 244 -10.29 7.02 9.50
N GLU A 245 -11.58 7.28 9.24
CA GLU A 245 -12.16 8.61 9.42
C GLU A 245 -12.18 9.01 10.90
N ASP A 246 -12.51 8.08 11.79
CA ASP A 246 -12.47 8.30 13.24
C ASP A 246 -11.04 8.48 13.77
N TYR A 247 -10.09 7.71 13.26
CA TYR A 247 -8.67 7.91 13.51
C TYR A 247 -8.25 9.33 13.13
N ALA A 248 -8.63 9.79 11.92
CA ALA A 248 -8.25 11.12 11.46
C ALA A 248 -8.83 12.24 12.34
N LYS A 249 -10.06 12.07 12.87
CA LYS A 249 -10.68 13.04 13.79
C LYS A 249 -9.90 13.19 15.10
N SER A 250 -9.24 12.15 15.59
CA SER A 250 -8.52 12.18 16.88
C SER A 250 -7.19 12.93 16.83
N LEU A 251 -6.61 13.11 15.64
CA LEU A 251 -5.30 13.78 15.48
C LEU A 251 -5.41 15.25 15.85
N LYS A 252 -4.38 15.87 16.43
CA LYS A 252 -4.45 17.27 16.89
C LYS A 252 -4.16 18.28 15.78
N ILE A 253 -3.33 17.92 14.79
CA ILE A 253 -2.86 18.83 13.75
C ILE A 253 -3.76 18.76 12.51
N ARG A 254 -4.39 19.88 12.14
CA ARG A 254 -5.34 19.95 11.01
C ARG A 254 -4.79 19.37 9.70
N ARG A 255 -3.58 19.75 9.29
CA ARG A 255 -2.98 19.24 8.03
C ARG A 255 -2.74 17.72 8.07
N LEU A 256 -2.41 17.19 9.24
CA LEU A 256 -2.26 15.76 9.45
C LEU A 256 -3.61 15.04 9.34
N ARG A 257 -4.69 15.59 9.93
CA ARG A 257 -6.06 15.08 9.74
C ARG A 257 -6.41 14.97 8.25
N THR A 258 -6.17 16.03 7.50
CA THR A 258 -6.42 16.06 6.05
C THR A 258 -5.60 15.00 5.32
N ALA A 259 -4.30 14.91 5.60
CA ALA A 259 -3.41 13.91 4.99
C ALA A 259 -3.90 12.48 5.25
N THR A 260 -4.38 12.21 6.47
CA THR A 260 -4.85 10.90 6.90
C THR A 260 -6.25 10.57 6.39
N VAL A 261 -7.19 11.52 6.33
CA VAL A 261 -8.57 11.24 5.88
C VAL A 261 -8.70 11.17 4.35
N LEU A 262 -7.78 11.80 3.63
CA LEU A 262 -7.88 11.92 2.18
C LEU A 262 -8.01 10.55 1.45
N PRO A 263 -7.20 9.51 1.75
CA PRO A 263 -7.38 8.20 1.12
C PRO A 263 -8.77 7.60 1.36
N ALA A 264 -9.35 7.78 2.56
CA ALA A 264 -10.70 7.31 2.88
C ALA A 264 -11.74 8.00 1.99
N ARG A 265 -11.64 9.33 1.85
CA ARG A 265 -12.56 10.12 1.02
C ARG A 265 -12.46 9.76 -0.47
N ILE A 266 -11.32 9.27 -0.94
CA ILE A 266 -11.14 8.76 -2.30
C ILE A 266 -11.70 7.33 -2.43
N ALA A 267 -11.56 6.50 -1.39
CA ALA A 267 -12.04 5.13 -1.36
C ALA A 267 -13.58 5.03 -1.32
N LEU A 268 -14.26 5.88 -0.55
CA LEU A 268 -15.71 5.82 -0.32
C LEU A 268 -16.56 5.77 -1.61
N PRO A 269 -16.37 6.66 -2.61
CA PRO A 269 -17.12 6.57 -3.86
C PRO A 269 -16.89 5.27 -4.64
N THR A 270 -15.71 4.65 -4.50
CA THR A 270 -15.41 3.36 -5.12
C THR A 270 -16.19 2.25 -4.42
N LEU A 271 -16.22 2.27 -3.08
CA LEU A 271 -17.00 1.32 -2.27
C LEU A 271 -18.51 1.42 -2.54
N GLU A 272 -19.04 2.64 -2.65
CA GLU A 272 -20.44 2.88 -2.99
C GLU A 272 -20.80 2.33 -4.38
N ALA A 273 -19.94 2.57 -5.36
CA ALA A 273 -20.14 2.08 -6.73
C ALA A 273 -20.03 0.55 -6.88
N MET A 274 -19.38 -0.13 -5.92
CA MET A 274 -19.27 -1.59 -5.87
C MET A 274 -20.46 -2.27 -5.16
N GLN A 275 -21.36 -1.51 -4.51
CA GLN A 275 -22.45 -2.12 -3.75
C GLN A 275 -23.47 -2.78 -4.69
N GLY A 276 -23.74 -4.07 -4.48
CA GLY A 276 -24.72 -4.82 -5.27
C GLY A 276 -24.38 -4.91 -6.76
N VAL A 277 -23.10 -4.74 -7.12
CA VAL A 277 -22.65 -4.75 -8.51
C VAL A 277 -22.69 -6.17 -9.08
N SER A 278 -23.14 -6.30 -10.33
CA SER A 278 -23.04 -7.55 -11.10
C SER A 278 -21.60 -7.78 -11.59
N TRP A 279 -21.23 -9.03 -11.85
CA TRP A 279 -19.91 -9.39 -12.39
C TRP A 279 -19.53 -8.58 -13.65
N ASP A 280 -20.43 -8.47 -14.63
CA ASP A 280 -20.16 -7.76 -15.90
C ASP A 280 -19.80 -6.28 -15.66
N ARG A 281 -20.48 -5.64 -14.71
CA ARG A 281 -20.20 -4.24 -14.33
C ARG A 281 -18.89 -4.09 -13.57
N LEU A 282 -18.49 -5.10 -12.80
CA LEU A 282 -17.18 -5.12 -12.17
C LEU A 282 -16.07 -5.25 -13.22
N GLN A 283 -16.29 -6.05 -14.28
CA GLN A 283 -15.34 -6.22 -15.39
C GLN A 283 -15.11 -4.93 -16.21
N GLU A 284 -16.11 -4.06 -16.34
CA GLU A 284 -15.98 -2.74 -17.00
C GLU A 284 -15.03 -1.78 -16.26
N ARG A 285 -14.53 -2.20 -15.08
CA ARG A 285 -13.64 -1.47 -14.16
C ARG A 285 -14.25 -0.16 -13.70
N ILE A 286 -14.69 -0.15 -12.44
CA ILE A 286 -15.31 1.01 -11.80
C ILE A 286 -14.28 2.15 -11.73
N LYS A 287 -14.47 3.17 -12.58
CA LYS A 287 -13.64 4.38 -12.61
C LYS A 287 -14.33 5.50 -11.85
N VAL A 288 -13.74 5.91 -10.73
CA VAL A 288 -14.15 7.14 -10.05
C VAL A 288 -13.63 8.35 -10.85
N PRO A 289 -14.50 9.29 -11.26
CA PRO A 289 -14.08 10.48 -11.99
C PRO A 289 -13.05 11.31 -11.23
N ARG A 290 -12.09 11.90 -11.95
CA ARG A 290 -11.08 12.80 -11.34
C ARG A 290 -11.72 13.97 -10.60
N SER A 291 -12.86 14.49 -11.08
CA SER A 291 -13.63 15.55 -10.42
C SER A 291 -14.12 15.13 -9.03
N THR A 292 -14.50 13.87 -8.84
CA THR A 292 -14.86 13.31 -7.53
C THR A 292 -13.66 13.26 -6.60
N VAL A 293 -12.48 12.86 -7.10
CA VAL A 293 -11.22 12.90 -6.36
C VAL A 293 -10.86 14.33 -5.95
N TYR A 294 -10.99 15.30 -6.85
CA TYR A 294 -10.77 16.73 -6.55
C TYR A 294 -11.76 17.28 -5.51
N ARG A 295 -13.04 16.86 -5.58
CA ARG A 295 -14.04 17.25 -4.59
C ARG A 295 -13.75 16.65 -3.22
N ALA A 296 -13.31 15.39 -3.17
CA ALA A 296 -12.84 14.74 -1.96
C ALA A 296 -11.62 15.46 -1.35
N LEU A 297 -10.68 15.89 -2.20
CA LEU A 297 -9.53 16.71 -1.81
C LEU A 297 -9.95 18.03 -1.16
N ILE A 298 -10.87 18.77 -1.79
CA ILE A 298 -11.38 20.05 -1.26
C ILE A 298 -12.08 19.81 0.08
N ARG A 299 -12.97 18.82 0.17
CA ARG A 299 -13.69 18.50 1.41
C ARG A 299 -12.80 17.97 2.54
N ALA A 300 -11.61 17.46 2.25
CA ALA A 300 -10.66 17.04 3.28
C ALA A 300 -9.87 18.24 3.85
N LEU A 301 -9.75 19.33 3.09
CA LEU A 301 -9.02 20.54 3.45
C LEU A 301 -9.85 21.55 4.24
N PHE A 302 -11.18 21.51 4.12
CA PHE A 302 -12.16 22.41 4.77
C PHE A 302 -13.06 21.61 5.71
#